data_AF-A0A660MRG3-F1
#
_entry.id   AF-A0A660MRG3-F1
#
_cell.length_a   1.000
_cell.length_b   1.000
_cell.length_c   1.000
_cell.angle_alpha   90.00
_cell.angle_beta   90.00
_cell.angle_gamma   90.00
#
_symmetry.space_group_name_H-M   'P 1'
#
loop_
_entity.id
_entity.type
_entity.pdbx_description
1 polymer ?
#
loop_
_entity_poly.entity_id
_entity_poly.type
_entity_poly.pdbx_seq_one_letter_code
_entity_poly.pdbx_strand_id
1 'polypeptide(L)' 'MNINIEASWLEILKDEFEKDYMKEIKSFLVQQIEAGKTIYPNPKNIFKA' A
#
# COMPACT_ATOMS: atom_id res chain seq x y z
N MET A 1 -6.90 -7.56 -4.10
CA MET A 1 -6.19 -6.63 -3.20
C MET A 1 -7.14 -5.47 -2.94
N ASN A 2 -7.59 -5.23 -1.71
CA ASN A 2 -8.56 -4.15 -1.45
C ASN A 2 -7.79 -2.86 -1.13
N ILE A 3 -7.43 -2.11 -2.17
CA ILE A 3 -6.70 -0.84 -2.04
C ILE A 3 -7.74 0.25 -1.84
N ASN A 4 -7.71 0.89 -0.67
CA ASN A 4 -8.60 1.99 -0.35
C ASN A 4 -8.00 3.30 -0.87
N ILE A 5 -8.27 3.60 -2.13
CA ILE A 5 -7.86 4.82 -2.85
C ILE A 5 -9.04 5.30 -3.69
N GLU A 6 -9.06 6.59 -4.03
CA GLU A 6 -10.07 7.18 -4.91
C GLU A 6 -10.07 6.50 -6.30
N ALA A 7 -11.25 6.33 -6.90
CA ALA A 7 -11.44 5.47 -8.06
C ALA A 7 -10.67 5.95 -9.30
N SER A 8 -10.61 7.26 -9.53
CA SER A 8 -9.87 7.83 -10.68
C SER A 8 -8.36 7.57 -10.55
N TRP A 9 -7.82 7.65 -9.32
CA TRP A 9 -6.43 7.27 -9.05
C TRP A 9 -6.19 5.77 -9.18
N LEU A 10 -7.12 4.92 -8.73
CA LEU A 10 -6.99 3.48 -8.87
C LEU A 10 -6.89 3.07 -10.34
N GLU A 11 -7.70 3.66 -11.21
CA GLU A 11 -7.71 3.35 -12.63
C GLU A 11 -6.35 3.62 -13.28
N ILE A 12 -5.71 4.73 -12.90
CA ILE A 12 -4.40 5.16 -13.42
C ILE A 12 -3.25 4.32 -12.83
N LEU A 13 -3.34 3.97 -11.54
CA LEU A 13 -2.25 3.33 -10.79
C LEU A 13 -2.36 1.81 -10.73
N LYS A 14 -3.43 1.19 -11.23
CA LYS A 14 -3.63 -0.27 -11.19
C LYS A 14 -2.42 -1.04 -11.71
N ASP A 15 -1.84 -0.58 -12.82
CA ASP A 15 -0.70 -1.24 -13.46
C ASP A 15 0.57 -1.10 -12.60
N GLU A 16 0.72 0.01 -11.86
CA GLU A 16 1.81 0.17 -10.89
C GLU A 16 1.70 -0.83 -9.75
N PHE A 17 0.49 -1.10 -9.24
CA PHE A 17 0.27 -2.08 -8.17
C PHE A 17 0.57 -3.52 -8.59
N GLU A 18 0.59 -3.82 -9.89
CA GLU A 18 0.95 -5.12 -10.43
C GLU A 18 2.46 -5.31 -10.64
N LYS A 19 3.23 -4.21 -10.66
CA LYS A 19 4.69 -4.29 -10.79
C LYS A 19 5.32 -4.87 -9.54
N ASP A 20 6.42 -5.59 -9.74
CA ASP A 20 7.04 -6.37 -8.66
C ASP A 20 7.56 -5.50 -7.52
N TYR A 21 8.08 -4.30 -7.83
CA TYR A 21 8.52 -3.36 -6.80
C TYR A 21 7.39 -2.95 -5.84
N MET A 22 6.14 -2.78 -6.32
CA MET A 22 5.00 -2.46 -5.44
C MET A 22 4.62 -3.64 -4.55
N LYS A 23 4.69 -4.86 -5.08
CA LYS A 23 4.48 -6.09 -4.29
C LYS A 23 5.55 -6.21 -3.21
N GLU A 24 6.80 -5.91 -3.54
CA GLU A 24 7.93 -5.91 -2.60
C GLU A 24 7.76 -4.86 -1.50
N ILE A 25 7.42 -3.61 -1.84
CA ILE A 25 7.14 -2.55 -0.86
C ILE A 25 6.04 -2.98 0.11
N LYS A 26 4.95 -3.54 -0.42
CA LYS A 26 3.85 -4.04 0.41
C LYS A 26 4.31 -5.16 1.34
N SER A 27 5.04 -6.14 0.81
CA SER A 27 5.58 -7.26 1.59
C SER A 27 6.49 -6.75 2.72
N PHE A 28 7.38 -5.82 2.41
CA PHE A 28 8.26 -5.18 3.38
C PHE A 28 7.47 -4.49 4.50
N LEU A 29 6.46 -3.69 4.16
CA LEU A 29 5.63 -2.99 5.14
C LEU A 29 4.88 -3.96 6.06
N VAL A 30 4.33 -5.05 5.51
CA VAL A 30 3.67 -6.10 6.31
C VAL A 30 4.66 -6.73 7.29
N GLN A 31 5.85 -7.10 6.82
CA GLN A 31 6.90 -7.66 7.67
C GLN A 31 7.33 -6.70 8.78
N GLN A 32 7.41 -5.39 8.50
CA GLN A 32 7.74 -4.40 9.53
C GLN A 32 6.64 -4.30 10.60
N ILE A 33 5.37 -4.36 10.21
CA ILE A 33 4.23 -4.37 11.14
C ILE A 33 4.26 -5.64 12.00
N GLU A 34 4.47 -6.81 11.38
CA GLU A 34 4.57 -8.10 12.09
C GLU A 34 5.78 -8.15 13.03
N ALA A 35 6.87 -7.49 12.68
CA ALA A 35 8.04 -7.31 13.55
C ALA A 35 7.80 -6.33 14.72
N GLY A 36 6.59 -5.81 14.88
CA GLY A 36 6.22 -4.91 15.97
C GLY A 36 6.67 -3.46 15.79
N LYS A 37 7.11 -3.07 14.57
CA LYS A 37 7.45 -1.66 14.32
C LYS A 37 6.20 -0.82 14.24
N THR A 38 6.29 0.37 14.83
CA THR A 38 5.23 1.37 14.72
C THR A 38 5.37 2.13 13.40
N ILE A 39 4.35 2.03 12.53
CA ILE A 39 4.32 2.69 11.21
C ILE A 39 3.22 3.74 11.19
N TYR A 40 3.54 4.91 10.62
CA TYR A 40 2.61 6.03 10.45
C TYR A 40 2.56 6.49 8.99
N PRO A 41 1.41 6.98 8.51
CA PRO A 41 0.10 6.95 9.18
C PRO A 41 -0.45 5.51 9.29
N ASN A 42 -1.60 5.33 9.95
CA ASN A 42 -2.25 4.02 10.00
C ASN A 42 -2.37 3.43 8.57
N PRO A 43 -2.15 2.12 8.36
CA PRO A 43 -2.21 1.51 7.02
C PRO A 43 -3.47 1.83 6.21
N LYS A 44 -4.61 2.03 6.88
CA LYS A 44 -5.88 2.43 6.23
C LYS A 44 -5.88 3.84 5.67
N ASN A 45 -4.92 4.67 6.06
CA ASN A 45 -4.80 6.09 5.71
C ASN A 45 -3.64 6.36 4.73
N ILE A 46 -2.93 5.33 4.24
CA ILE A 46 -1.75 5.50 3.37
C ILE A 46 -2.09 6.29 2.09
N PHE A 47 -3.31 6.14 1.56
CA PHE A 47 -3.75 6.80 0.32
C PHE A 47 -4.79 7.91 0.55
N LYS A 48 -4.88 8.47 1.77
CA LYS A 48 -5.91 9.45 2.15
C LYS A 48 -5.49 10.91 1.90
N ALA A 49 -4.75 11.15 0.81
CA ALA A 49 -4.28 12.49 0.41
C ALA A 49 -5.42 13.39 -0.06
#